data_AF-A0A257PNH3-F1
#
_entry.id   AF-A0A257PNH3-F1
#
_cell.length_a   1.000
_cell.length_b   1.000
_cell.length_c   1.000
_cell.angle_alpha   90.00
_cell.angle_beta   90.00
_cell.angle_gamma   90.00
#
_symmetry.space_group_name_H-M   'P 1'
#
loop_
_entity.id
_entity.type
_entity.pdbx_description
1 polymer ?
#
loop_
_entity_poly.entity_id
_entity_poly.type
_entity_poly.pdbx_seq_one_letter_code
_entity_poly.pdbx_strand_id
1 'polypeptide(L)'
;MPDLQTIGYEGCTIDSVIRTLRDAGTALLIDVRAVAASRKPGFSKRQLAAALDQAGIGYVHLQGLGTPKPGRDAVRAGHPERMVPIFREHMTSDRAQAELAQAKQLARERRACLLCFERDHTTCHRRLIAELISDETGQPVQHLLAPLSASSLPAPPPA
;
A
#
# COMPACT_ATOMS: atom_id res chain seq x y z
N MET A 1 0.60 13.56 -16.59
CA MET A 1 0.21 13.21 -15.21
C MET A 1 1.27 12.26 -14.65
N PRO A 2 1.62 12.34 -13.36
CA PRO A 2 2.62 11.44 -12.77
C PRO A 2 2.07 10.01 -12.68
N ASP A 3 2.93 9.00 -12.72
CA ASP A 3 2.52 7.60 -12.56
C ASP A 3 1.94 7.34 -11.15
N LEU A 4 0.97 6.43 -11.06
CA LEU A 4 0.50 5.92 -9.77
C LEU A 4 1.47 4.85 -9.28
N GLN A 5 2.00 5.02 -8.08
CA GLN A 5 2.94 4.06 -7.50
C GLN A 5 2.26 3.15 -6.50
N THR A 6 2.83 1.97 -6.25
CA THR A 6 2.41 1.11 -5.16
C THR A 6 3.62 0.51 -4.47
N ILE A 7 3.54 0.25 -3.16
CA ILE A 7 4.62 -0.40 -2.42
C ILE A 7 4.08 -1.28 -1.28
N GLY A 8 4.82 -2.34 -1.00
CA GLY A 8 4.61 -3.26 0.12
C GLY A 8 5.81 -3.29 1.03
N TYR A 9 5.58 -3.24 2.33
CA TYR A 9 6.67 -3.14 3.30
C TYR A 9 7.00 -4.46 4.02
N GLU A 10 6.33 -5.56 3.68
CA GLU A 10 6.67 -6.90 4.17
C GLU A 10 8.14 -7.22 3.87
N GLY A 11 8.84 -7.75 4.88
CA GLY A 11 10.27 -8.05 4.79
C GLY A 11 11.21 -6.83 4.75
N CYS A 12 10.75 -5.60 4.51
CA CYS A 12 11.61 -4.41 4.35
C CYS A 12 12.03 -3.73 5.67
N THR A 13 12.73 -2.60 5.63
CA THR A 13 12.91 -1.70 6.78
C THR A 13 12.20 -0.38 6.48
N ILE A 14 11.94 0.45 7.49
CA ILE A 14 11.39 1.78 7.23
C ILE A 14 12.35 2.60 6.36
N ASP A 15 13.65 2.54 6.62
CA ASP A 15 14.67 3.26 5.85
C ASP A 15 14.72 2.82 4.40
N SER A 16 14.60 1.52 4.13
CA SER A 16 14.59 1.02 2.74
C SER A 16 13.33 1.46 2.00
N VAL A 17 12.17 1.49 2.67
CA VAL A 17 10.92 2.02 2.09
C VAL A 17 11.03 3.52 1.82
N ILE A 18 11.45 4.32 2.80
CA ILE A 18 11.58 5.77 2.65
C ILE A 18 12.56 6.13 1.53
N ARG A 19 13.71 5.44 1.44
CA ARG A 19 14.67 5.63 0.36
C ARG A 19 14.04 5.33 -1.00
N THR A 20 13.39 4.17 -1.15
CA THR A 20 12.73 3.80 -2.41
C THR A 20 11.66 4.81 -2.82
N LEU A 21 10.87 5.34 -1.88
CA LEU A 21 9.88 6.38 -2.18
C LEU A 21 10.52 7.69 -2.65
N ARG A 22 11.62 8.12 -2.00
CA ARG A 22 12.36 9.32 -2.39
C ARG A 22 12.98 9.18 -3.77
N ASP A 23 13.65 8.06 -4.04
CA ASP A 23 14.32 7.79 -5.31
C ASP A 23 13.30 7.71 -6.47
N ALA A 24 12.09 7.22 -6.18
CA ALA A 24 10.98 7.18 -7.13
C ALA A 24 10.22 8.52 -7.26
N GLY A 25 10.62 9.55 -6.50
CA GLY A 25 10.00 10.87 -6.48
C GLY A 25 8.56 10.88 -5.96
N THR A 26 8.19 9.95 -5.08
CA THR A 26 6.86 9.92 -4.45
C THR A 26 6.65 11.20 -3.66
N ALA A 27 5.56 11.91 -3.93
CA ALA A 27 5.19 13.14 -3.22
C ALA A 27 4.17 12.90 -2.09
N LEU A 28 3.38 11.83 -2.19
CA LEU A 28 2.33 11.48 -1.23
C LEU A 28 2.24 9.96 -1.07
N LEU A 29 2.29 9.48 0.17
CA LEU A 29 1.95 8.10 0.50
C LEU A 29 0.49 8.02 0.97
N ILE A 30 -0.30 7.18 0.29
CA ILE A 30 -1.66 6.84 0.67
C ILE A 30 -1.61 5.47 1.35
N ASP A 31 -1.75 5.46 2.67
CA ASP A 31 -1.91 4.24 3.45
C ASP A 31 -3.32 3.68 3.27
N VAL A 32 -3.43 2.51 2.62
CA VAL A 32 -4.70 1.82 2.38
C VAL A 32 -4.89 0.64 3.33
N ARG A 33 -4.22 0.62 4.49
CA ARG A 33 -4.42 -0.41 5.50
C ARG A 33 -5.72 -0.16 6.27
N ALA A 34 -6.52 -1.20 6.46
CA ALA A 34 -7.68 -1.13 7.37
C ALA A 34 -7.25 -0.92 8.83
N VAL A 35 -6.04 -1.37 9.19
CA VAL A 35 -5.43 -1.19 10.51
C VAL A 35 -4.00 -0.71 10.31
N ALA A 36 -3.73 0.57 10.60
CA ALA A 36 -2.40 1.19 10.47
C ALA A 36 -1.50 0.94 11.70
N ALA A 37 -1.79 -0.11 12.48
CA ALA A 37 -0.92 -0.62 13.51
C ALA A 37 -0.02 -1.71 12.90
N SER A 38 1.28 -1.65 13.20
CA SER A 38 2.24 -2.63 12.70
C SER A 38 3.19 -3.02 13.83
N ARG A 39 3.51 -4.31 13.90
CA ARG A 39 4.58 -4.84 14.77
C ARG A 39 5.95 -4.63 14.16
N LYS A 40 6.02 -4.28 12.88
CA LYS A 40 7.28 -4.03 12.19
C LYS A 40 7.78 -2.63 12.56
N PRO A 41 9.01 -2.49 13.08
CA PRO A 41 9.54 -1.21 13.53
C PRO A 41 9.41 -0.12 12.46
N GLY A 42 8.94 1.06 12.86
CA GLY A 42 8.78 2.21 11.97
C GLY A 42 7.47 2.25 11.16
N PHE A 43 6.69 1.17 11.11
CA PHE A 43 5.47 1.10 10.28
C PHE A 43 4.16 1.31 11.05
N SER A 44 4.22 1.66 12.34
CA SER A 44 3.04 2.18 13.03
C SER A 44 2.65 3.53 12.44
N LYS A 45 1.35 3.87 12.37
CA LYS A 45 0.85 5.13 11.77
C LYS A 45 1.67 6.36 12.16
N ARG A 46 1.94 6.54 13.46
CA ARG A 46 2.69 7.69 13.98
C ARG A 46 4.15 7.71 13.51
N GLN A 47 4.83 6.57 13.60
CA GLN A 47 6.25 6.49 13.20
C GLN A 47 6.41 6.63 11.69
N LEU A 48 5.53 5.99 10.92
CA LEU A 48 5.52 6.10 9.46
C LEU A 48 5.28 7.54 9.02
N ALA A 49 4.27 8.21 9.59
CA ALA A 49 4.00 9.61 9.29
C ALA A 49 5.21 10.51 9.60
N ALA A 50 5.86 10.32 10.75
CA ALA A 50 7.05 11.09 11.12
C ALA A 50 8.23 10.85 10.17
N ALA A 51 8.48 9.60 9.77
CA ALA A 51 9.56 9.27 8.83
C ALA A 51 9.31 9.83 7.42
N LEU A 52 8.04 9.84 6.97
CA LEU A 52 7.65 10.44 5.69
C LEU A 52 7.78 11.96 5.71
N ASP A 53 7.35 12.60 6.80
CA ASP A 53 7.47 14.05 6.98
C ASP A 53 8.93 14.51 6.95
N GLN A 54 9.83 13.80 7.65
CA GLN A 54 11.28 14.03 7.59
C GLN A 54 11.86 13.84 6.18
N ALA A 55 11.23 13.01 5.34
CA ALA A 55 11.61 12.79 3.96
C ALA A 55 10.95 13.78 2.98
N GLY A 56 10.09 14.69 3.45
CA GLY A 56 9.32 15.62 2.61
C GLY A 56 8.19 14.95 1.83
N ILE A 57 7.70 13.78 2.29
CA ILE A 57 6.64 13.02 1.64
C ILE A 57 5.34 13.18 2.44
N GLY A 58 4.27 13.60 1.78
CA GLY A 58 2.97 13.70 2.42
C GLY A 58 2.43 12.33 2.86
N TYR A 59 1.56 12.31 3.86
CA TYR A 59 0.93 11.09 4.35
C TYR A 59 -0.58 11.27 4.53
N VAL A 60 -1.36 10.34 3.97
CA VAL A 60 -2.80 10.23 4.22
C VAL A 60 -3.16 8.78 4.48
N HIS A 61 -4.09 8.55 5.41
CA HIS A 61 -4.58 7.21 5.74
C HIS A 61 -6.05 7.10 5.35
N LEU A 62 -6.32 6.30 4.31
CA LEU A 62 -7.64 6.02 3.78
C LEU A 62 -8.05 4.60 4.19
N GLN A 63 -8.54 4.49 5.42
CA GLN A 63 -8.87 3.22 6.05
C GLN A 63 -10.02 2.47 5.37
N GLY A 64 -10.99 3.20 4.81
CA GLY A 64 -12.10 2.66 4.02
C GLY A 64 -11.64 1.92 2.77
N LEU A 65 -10.41 2.16 2.30
CA LEU A 65 -9.79 1.39 1.21
C LEU A 65 -9.09 0.11 1.70
N GLY A 66 -9.10 -0.19 3.00
CA GLY A 66 -8.44 -1.37 3.54
C GLY A 66 -9.29 -2.63 3.52
N THR A 67 -8.63 -3.79 3.39
CA THR A 67 -9.28 -5.10 3.48
C THR A 67 -10.05 -5.24 4.78
N PRO A 68 -11.38 -5.50 4.77
CA PRO A 68 -12.18 -5.63 5.97
C PRO A 68 -11.80 -6.89 6.77
N LYS A 69 -12.21 -6.98 8.04
CA LYS A 69 -11.81 -8.07 8.94
C LYS A 69 -12.06 -9.47 8.36
N PRO A 70 -13.24 -9.79 7.77
CA PRO A 70 -13.47 -11.10 7.17
C PRO A 70 -12.48 -11.45 6.06
N GLY A 71 -12.12 -10.48 5.21
CA GLY A 71 -11.13 -10.67 4.15
C GLY A 71 -9.73 -10.91 4.70
N ARG A 72 -9.32 -10.16 5.74
CA ARG A 72 -8.03 -10.38 6.41
C ARG A 72 -7.96 -11.74 7.10
N ASP A 73 -9.05 -12.16 7.73
CA ASP A 73 -9.12 -13.45 8.42
C ASP A 73 -9.08 -14.61 7.40
N ALA A 74 -9.69 -14.45 6.22
CA ALA A 74 -9.57 -15.43 5.14
C ALA A 74 -8.12 -15.60 4.65
N VAL A 75 -7.40 -14.50 4.40
CA VAL A 75 -5.96 -14.56 4.01
C VAL A 75 -5.14 -15.27 5.10
N ARG A 76 -5.36 -14.93 6.38
CA ARG A 76 -4.66 -15.56 7.51
C ARG A 76 -4.95 -17.05 7.65
N ALA A 77 -6.15 -17.48 7.27
CA ALA A 77 -6.54 -18.89 7.26
C ALA A 77 -6.01 -19.65 6.04
N GLY A 78 -5.22 -19.02 5.15
CA GLY A 78 -4.69 -19.65 3.95
C GLY A 78 -5.66 -19.66 2.77
N HIS A 79 -6.68 -18.79 2.80
CA HIS A 79 -7.69 -18.67 1.75
C HIS A 79 -7.66 -17.29 1.05
N PRO A 80 -6.55 -16.90 0.41
CA PRO A 80 -6.43 -15.60 -0.25
C PRO A 80 -7.45 -15.39 -1.38
N GLU A 81 -7.93 -16.46 -2.00
CA GLU A 81 -8.97 -16.43 -3.03
C GLU A 81 -10.30 -15.86 -2.53
N ARG A 82 -10.60 -16.03 -1.24
CA ARG A 82 -11.83 -15.50 -0.63
C ARG A 82 -11.74 -14.02 -0.31
N MET A 83 -10.54 -13.44 -0.30
CA MET A 83 -10.34 -12.02 0.02
C MET A 83 -10.94 -11.11 -1.05
N VAL A 84 -10.74 -11.43 -2.32
CA VAL A 84 -11.17 -10.59 -3.45
C VAL A 84 -12.68 -10.32 -3.47
N PRO A 85 -13.58 -11.33 -3.42
CA PRO A 85 -15.03 -11.06 -3.42
C PRO A 85 -15.45 -10.27 -2.19
N ILE A 86 -14.90 -10.56 -1.00
CA ILE A 86 -15.18 -9.81 0.23
C ILE A 86 -14.75 -8.35 0.10
N PHE A 87 -13.57 -8.10 -0.48
CA PHE A 87 -13.06 -6.75 -0.68
C PHE A 87 -13.88 -5.98 -1.71
N ARG A 88 -14.29 -6.61 -2.82
CA ARG A 88 -15.15 -5.99 -3.84
C ARG A 88 -16.49 -5.57 -3.26
N GLU A 89 -17.12 -6.42 -2.45
CA GLU A 89 -18.36 -6.08 -1.74
C GLU A 89 -18.15 -4.88 -0.81
N HIS A 90 -17.08 -4.91 0.00
CA HIS A 90 -16.73 -3.78 0.88
C HIS A 90 -16.51 -2.47 0.14
N MET A 91 -15.93 -2.52 -1.06
CA MET A 91 -15.72 -1.36 -1.91
C MET A 91 -17.03 -0.70 -2.38
N THR A 92 -18.19 -1.36 -2.26
CA THR A 92 -19.50 -0.74 -2.57
C THR A 92 -20.03 0.18 -1.47
N SER A 93 -19.43 0.16 -0.27
CA SER A 93 -19.85 1.01 0.85
C SER A 93 -19.58 2.50 0.60
N ASP A 94 -20.45 3.36 1.14
CA ASP A 94 -20.35 4.83 0.99
C ASP A 94 -18.97 5.36 1.38
N ARG A 95 -18.42 4.85 2.49
CA ARG A 95 -17.09 5.26 2.97
C ARG A 95 -15.99 4.86 1.98
N ALA A 96 -16.02 3.63 1.46
CA ALA A 96 -15.02 3.17 0.51
C ALA A 96 -15.09 3.96 -0.80
N GLN A 97 -16.30 4.27 -1.28
CA GLN A 97 -16.51 5.10 -2.47
C GLN A 97 -16.01 6.54 -2.27
N ALA A 98 -16.31 7.17 -1.13
CA ALA A 98 -15.84 8.52 -0.81
C ALA A 98 -14.30 8.59 -0.72
N GLU A 99 -13.68 7.64 -0.02
CA GLU A 99 -12.22 7.60 0.10
C GLU A 99 -11.54 7.19 -1.24
N LEU A 100 -12.20 6.39 -2.09
CA LEU A 100 -11.70 6.08 -3.43
C LEU A 100 -11.70 7.33 -4.32
N ALA A 101 -12.77 8.11 -4.28
CA ALA A 101 -12.83 9.40 -4.98
C ALA A 101 -11.72 10.35 -4.51
N GLN A 102 -11.49 10.42 -3.19
CA GLN A 102 -10.38 11.19 -2.62
C GLN A 102 -9.02 10.67 -3.11
N ALA A 103 -8.79 9.35 -3.14
CA ALA A 103 -7.54 8.77 -3.61
C ALA A 103 -7.28 9.10 -5.09
N LYS A 104 -8.32 9.03 -5.94
CA LYS A 104 -8.27 9.40 -7.36
C LYS A 104 -7.89 10.87 -7.54
N GLN A 105 -8.50 11.77 -6.77
CA GLN A 105 -8.17 13.19 -6.82
C GLN A 105 -6.71 13.45 -6.41
N LEU A 106 -6.27 12.83 -5.31
CA LEU A 106 -4.89 12.97 -4.83
C LEU A 106 -3.87 12.42 -5.83
N ALA A 107 -4.17 11.32 -6.50
CA ALA A 107 -3.33 10.73 -7.54
C ALA A 107 -3.22 11.61 -8.79
N ARG A 108 -4.28 12.36 -9.15
CA ARG A 108 -4.23 13.35 -10.25
C ARG A 108 -3.33 14.54 -9.92
N GLU A 109 -3.36 14.99 -8.67
CA GLU A 109 -2.62 16.19 -8.22
C GLU A 109 -1.13 15.93 -7.97
N ARG A 110 -0.77 14.73 -7.48
CA ARG A 110 0.57 14.42 -6.98
C ARG A 110 0.99 13.02 -7.40
N ARG A 111 2.31 12.78 -7.48
CA ARG A 111 2.85 11.42 -7.61
C ARG A 111 2.57 10.64 -6.32
N ALA A 112 1.43 9.96 -6.30
CA ALA A 112 0.94 9.21 -5.14
C ALA A 112 1.45 7.77 -5.16
N CYS A 113 1.71 7.22 -3.97
CA CYS A 113 2.06 5.83 -3.78
C CYS A 113 1.09 5.15 -2.81
N LEU A 114 0.45 4.05 -3.23
CA LEU A 114 -0.41 3.22 -2.38
C LEU A 114 0.43 2.26 -1.53
N LEU A 115 0.22 2.26 -0.21
CA LEU A 115 0.90 1.37 0.73
C LEU A 115 -0.03 0.27 1.25
N CYS A 116 0.37 -1.00 1.10
CA CYS A 116 -0.17 -2.13 1.89
C CYS A 116 0.95 -2.90 2.60
N PHE A 117 0.61 -3.97 3.33
CA PHE A 117 1.62 -4.76 4.04
C PHE A 117 2.41 -5.66 3.08
N GLU A 118 1.69 -6.48 2.32
CA GLU A 118 2.17 -7.59 1.52
C GLU A 118 3.23 -7.15 0.50
N ARG A 119 4.35 -7.87 0.37
CA ARG A 119 5.37 -7.51 -0.61
C ARG A 119 4.86 -7.73 -2.03
N ASP A 120 4.21 -8.86 -2.25
CA ASP A 120 3.62 -9.20 -3.54
C ASP A 120 2.32 -8.41 -3.76
N HIS A 121 2.25 -7.70 -4.88
CA HIS A 121 1.08 -6.90 -5.26
C HIS A 121 -0.01 -7.78 -5.89
N THR A 122 0.32 -8.95 -6.43
CA THR A 122 -0.64 -9.83 -7.12
C THR A 122 -1.66 -10.47 -6.18
N THR A 123 -1.32 -10.54 -4.89
CA THR A 123 -2.14 -11.15 -3.83
C THR A 123 -2.69 -10.13 -2.82
N CYS A 124 -2.43 -8.83 -3.01
CA CYS A 124 -2.86 -7.75 -2.12
C CYS A 124 -4.05 -6.96 -2.68
N HIS A 125 -4.89 -6.42 -1.79
CA HIS A 125 -5.99 -5.51 -2.15
C HIS A 125 -5.51 -4.21 -2.82
N ARG A 126 -4.26 -3.78 -2.58
CA ARG A 126 -3.70 -2.56 -3.20
C ARG A 126 -3.73 -2.61 -4.72
N ARG A 127 -3.62 -3.80 -5.33
CA ARG A 127 -3.72 -3.95 -6.78
C ARG A 127 -5.11 -3.57 -7.28
N LEU A 128 -6.16 -4.04 -6.60
CA LEU A 128 -7.55 -3.73 -6.97
C LEU A 128 -7.82 -2.23 -6.89
N ILE A 129 -7.27 -1.56 -5.87
CA ILE A 129 -7.36 -0.10 -5.73
C ILE A 129 -6.59 0.61 -6.85
N ALA A 130 -5.36 0.16 -7.13
CA ALA A 130 -4.53 0.74 -8.18
C ALA A 130 -5.18 0.62 -9.55
N GLU A 131 -5.78 -0.53 -9.88
CA GLU A 131 -6.57 -0.75 -11.10
C GLU A 131 -7.75 0.23 -11.17
N LEU A 132 -8.57 0.33 -10.11
CA LEU A 132 -9.71 1.25 -10.08
C LEU A 132 -9.31 2.73 -10.25
N ILE A 133 -8.13 3.13 -9.74
CA ILE A 133 -7.61 4.48 -9.94
C ILE A 133 -7.07 4.65 -11.36
N SER A 134 -6.26 3.70 -11.83
CA SER A 134 -5.68 3.70 -13.18
C SER A 134 -6.75 3.74 -14.26
N ASP A 135 -7.81 2.94 -14.14
CA ASP A 135 -8.90 2.85 -15.11
C ASP A 135 -9.65 4.19 -15.25
N GLU A 136 -9.79 4.97 -14.17
CA GLU A 136 -10.45 6.27 -14.21
C GLU A 136 -9.51 7.43 -14.58
N THR A 137 -8.22 7.32 -14.23
CA THR A 137 -7.26 8.41 -14.38
C THR A 137 -6.39 8.29 -15.63
N GLY A 138 -6.29 7.10 -16.21
CA GLY A 138 -5.35 6.76 -17.28
C GLY A 138 -3.88 6.71 -16.84
N GLN A 139 -3.59 6.80 -15.54
CA GLN A 139 -2.21 6.79 -15.02
C GLN A 139 -1.65 5.36 -15.02
N PRO A 140 -0.49 5.10 -15.63
CA PRO A 140 0.14 3.78 -15.51
C PRO A 140 0.50 3.49 -14.05
N VAL A 141 0.43 2.21 -13.68
CA VAL A 141 0.77 1.75 -12.33
C VAL A 141 2.20 1.24 -12.28
N GLN A 142 3.02 1.83 -11.42
CA GLN A 142 4.39 1.39 -11.13
C GLN A 142 4.45 0.69 -9.76
N HIS A 143 4.83 -0.59 -9.76
CA HIS A 143 5.03 -1.36 -8.53
C HIS A 143 6.47 -1.23 -8.03
N LEU A 144 6.66 -0.52 -6.91
CA LEU A 144 7.96 -0.33 -6.28
C LEU A 144 8.30 -1.51 -5.37
N LEU A 145 9.58 -1.90 -5.36
CA LEU A 145 10.11 -2.96 -4.50
C LEU A 145 11.23 -2.41 -3.63
N ALA A 146 10.93 -2.16 -2.36
CA ALA A 146 11.97 -1.83 -1.40
C ALA A 146 12.87 -3.04 -1.11
N PRO A 147 14.17 -2.85 -0.89
CA PRO A 147 15.07 -3.90 -0.43
C PRO A 147 14.57 -4.58 0.85
N LEU A 148 14.74 -5.90 0.92
CA LEU A 148 14.46 -6.70 2.10
C LEU A 148 15.46 -6.36 3.21
N SER A 149 15.01 -6.44 4.46
CA SER A 149 15.89 -6.44 5.63
C SER A 149 16.74 -7.71 5.63
N ALA A 150 17.93 -7.65 6.22
CA ALA A 150 18.85 -8.79 6.26
C ALA A 150 18.17 -10.06 6.82
N SER A 151 17.36 -9.90 7.87
CA SER A 151 16.61 -10.99 8.51
C SER A 151 15.45 -11.56 7.67
N SER A 152 15.15 -10.97 6.52
CA SER A 152 14.06 -11.38 5.62
C SER A 152 14.56 -11.84 4.25
N LEU A 153 15.87 -11.88 4.02
CA LEU A 153 16.43 -12.44 2.80
C LEU A 153 16.27 -13.97 2.83
N PRO A 154 15.93 -14.62 1.70
CA PRO A 154 15.99 -16.07 1.61
C PRO A 154 17.43 -16.52 1.87
N ALA A 155 17.58 -17.70 2.48
CA ALA A 155 18.90 -18.31 2.63
C ALA A 155 19.57 -18.40 1.25
N PRO A 156 20.88 -18.12 1.15
CA PRO A 156 21.58 -18.35 -0.11
C PRO A 156 21.40 -19.80 -0.54
N PRO A 157 21.32 -20.09 -1.84
CA PRO A 157 21.25 -21.46 -2.32
C PRO A 157 22.44 -22.26 -1.77
N PRO A 158 22.29 -23.57 -1.48
CA PRO A 158 23.42 -24.41 -1.12
C PRO A 158 24.46 -24.35 -2.25
N ALA A 159 25.73 -24.32 -1.85
CA ALA A 159 26.88 -24.30 -2.77
C ALA A 159 26.91 -25.53 -3.69
#